data_AF-A0A4Q3W0U3-F1
#
_entry.id   AF-A0A4Q3W0U3-F1
#
_cell.length_a   1.000
_cell.length_b   1.000
_cell.length_c   1.000
_cell.angle_alpha   90.00
_cell.angle_beta   90.00
_cell.angle_gamma   90.00
#
_symmetry.space_group_name_H-M   'P 1'
#
loop_
_entity.id
_entity.type
_entity.pdbx_description
1 polymer ?
#
loop_
_entity_poly.entity_id
_entity_poly.type
_entity_poly.pdbx_seq_one_letter_code
_entity_poly.pdbx_strand_id
1 'polypeptide(L)'
;MAMFAVPLFSFLSWFFFRKAAYNYAEHLTANLFFITFSNLVFTVLIFPLQGLFGSGRGVAGFFVFLGLVLQVVYLSWCYYQFLPSRPGTKKMLGAFGLSLLGVLLWSLVTMTAVALYMYRSPAFINFFTRMVS
;
A
#
# COMPACT_ATOMS: atom_id res chain seq x y z
N MET A 1 10.90 5.98 -1.45
CA MET A 1 9.69 5.30 -1.99
C MET A 1 8.43 6.15 -1.88
N ALA A 2 8.18 6.86 -0.77
CA ALA A 2 6.97 7.69 -0.59
C ALA A 2 6.73 8.71 -1.72
N MET A 3 7.78 9.29 -2.31
CA MET A 3 7.68 10.27 -3.40
C MET A 3 7.01 9.72 -4.68
N PHE A 4 7.05 8.40 -4.90
CA PHE A 4 6.37 7.74 -6.03
C PHE A 4 5.04 7.10 -5.60
N ALA A 5 4.98 6.60 -4.36
CA ALA A 5 3.76 6.04 -3.81
C ALA A 5 2.65 7.10 -3.73
N VAL A 6 2.95 8.29 -3.19
CA VAL A 6 1.94 9.33 -2.94
C VAL A 6 1.19 9.71 -4.22
N PRO A 7 1.85 10.10 -5.35
CA PRO A 7 1.16 10.40 -6.59
C PRO A 7 0.29 9.25 -7.12
N LEU A 8 0.75 7.99 -6.97
CA LEU A 8 0.01 6.81 -7.40
C LEU A 8 -1.27 6.61 -6.58
N PHE A 9 -1.17 6.63 -5.26
CA PHE A 9 -2.33 6.50 -4.36
C PHE A 9 -3.30 7.68 -4.51
N SER A 10 -2.78 8.88 -4.77
CA SER A 10 -3.60 10.06 -5.06
C SER A 10 -4.33 9.94 -6.39
N PHE A 11 -3.69 9.40 -7.41
CA PHE A 11 -4.35 9.11 -8.68
C PHE A 11 -5.45 8.05 -8.54
N LEU A 12 -5.17 6.95 -7.83
CA LEU A 12 -6.16 5.91 -7.57
C LEU A 12 -7.35 6.44 -6.76
N SER A 13 -7.09 7.12 -5.64
CA SER A 13 -8.15 7.68 -4.80
C SER A 13 -8.96 8.75 -5.53
N TRP A 14 -8.33 9.65 -6.29
CA TRP A 14 -9.05 10.63 -7.12
C TRP A 14 -9.89 9.94 -8.20
N PHE A 15 -9.38 8.91 -8.88
CA PHE A 15 -10.12 8.19 -9.91
C PHE A 15 -11.36 7.50 -9.31
N PHE A 16 -11.21 6.82 -8.18
CA PHE A 16 -12.32 6.12 -7.49
C PHE A 16 -13.32 7.06 -6.82
N PHE A 17 -12.85 8.23 -6.37
CA PHE A 17 -13.66 9.26 -5.73
C PHE A 17 -13.92 10.45 -6.63
N ARG A 18 -13.84 10.29 -7.95
CA ARG A 18 -14.02 11.39 -8.92
C ARG A 18 -15.40 12.06 -8.84
N LYS A 19 -16.39 11.37 -8.25
CA LYS A 19 -17.74 11.90 -7.98
C LYS A 19 -17.88 12.57 -6.60
N ALA A 20 -16.84 12.53 -5.77
CA ALA A 20 -16.76 13.29 -4.53
C ALA A 20 -16.31 14.72 -4.85
N ALA A 21 -16.59 15.65 -3.93
CA ALA A 21 -16.30 17.08 -4.11
C ALA A 21 -14.81 17.45 -4.03
N TYR A 22 -13.91 16.45 -3.89
CA TYR A 22 -12.50 16.69 -3.61
C TYR A 22 -11.65 16.71 -4.87
N ASN A 23 -10.71 17.66 -4.92
CA ASN A 23 -9.76 17.83 -6.01
C ASN A 23 -8.57 16.87 -5.87
N TYR A 24 -7.84 16.65 -6.97
CA TYR A 24 -6.62 15.84 -6.96
C TYR A 24 -5.60 16.33 -5.93
N ALA A 25 -5.46 17.65 -5.76
CA ALA A 25 -4.56 18.25 -4.77
C ALA A 25 -4.92 17.88 -3.32
N GLU A 26 -6.21 17.74 -3.00
CA GLU A 26 -6.66 17.32 -1.66
C GLU A 26 -6.37 15.83 -1.43
N HIS A 27 -6.59 15.00 -2.46
CA HIS A 27 -6.15 13.60 -2.43
C HIS A 27 -4.62 13.47 -2.36
N LEU A 28 -3.86 14.37 -2.96
CA LEU A 28 -2.40 14.43 -2.86
C LEU A 28 -1.97 14.67 -1.42
N THR A 29 -2.47 15.75 -0.83
CA THR A 29 -2.14 16.14 0.54
C THR A 29 -2.59 15.08 1.55
N ALA A 30 -3.79 14.54 1.41
CA ALA A 30 -4.29 13.48 2.30
C ALA A 30 -3.42 12.21 2.23
N ASN A 31 -3.11 11.72 1.02
CA ASN A 31 -2.28 10.53 0.88
C ASN A 31 -0.84 10.74 1.31
N LEU A 32 -0.32 11.97 1.26
CA LEU A 32 0.99 12.29 1.85
C LEU A 32 1.01 11.96 3.34
N PHE A 33 -0.03 12.35 4.09
CA PHE A 33 -0.15 12.00 5.50
C PHE A 33 -0.38 10.51 5.71
N PHE A 34 -1.30 9.89 4.96
CA PHE A 34 -1.66 8.49 5.15
C PHE A 34 -0.48 7.54 4.89
N ILE A 35 0.27 7.77 3.81
CA ILE A 35 1.43 6.95 3.45
C ILE A 35 2.58 7.17 4.43
N THR A 36 2.82 8.43 4.85
CA THR A 36 3.87 8.73 5.82
C THR A 36 3.59 8.06 7.16
N PHE A 37 2.35 8.11 7.64
CA PHE A 37 1.95 7.41 8.86
C PHE A 37 2.11 5.89 8.72
N SER A 38 1.66 5.31 7.60
CA SER A 38 1.83 3.87 7.33
C SER A 38 3.31 3.46 7.37
N ASN A 39 4.19 4.25 6.74
CA ASN A 39 5.63 3.99 6.77
C ASN A 39 6.21 4.07 8.19
N LEU A 40 5.70 5.00 9.00
CA LEU A 40 6.11 5.14 10.39
C LEU A 40 5.71 3.91 11.21
N VAL A 41 4.52 3.35 11.01
CA VAL A 41 4.10 2.08 11.60
C VAL A 41 5.06 0.94 11.22
N PHE A 42 5.43 0.82 9.94
CA PHE A 42 6.41 -0.18 9.51
C PHE A 42 7.77 0.01 10.20
N THR A 43 8.25 1.26 10.25
CA THR A 43 9.59 1.59 10.74
C THR A 43 9.71 1.46 12.26
N VAL A 44 8.69 1.87 13.00
CA VAL A 44 8.72 1.95 14.46
C VAL A 44 8.17 0.69 15.12
N LEU A 45 7.25 -0.04 14.46
CA LEU A 45 6.62 -1.22 15.04
C LEU A 45 7.03 -2.50 14.31
N ILE A 46 6.79 -2.59 13.00
CA ILE A 46 6.93 -3.86 12.28
C ILE A 46 8.38 -4.33 12.21
N PHE A 47 9.31 -3.48 11.77
CA PHE A 47 10.72 -3.88 11.63
C PHE A 47 11.41 -4.16 12.97
N PRO A 48 11.21 -3.37 14.04
CA PRO A 48 11.77 -3.70 15.35
C PRO A 48 11.21 -5.01 15.92
N LEU A 49 9.90 -5.26 15.79
CA LEU A 49 9.30 -6.52 16.22
C LEU A 49 9.91 -7.70 15.43
N GLN A 50 10.04 -7.58 14.11
CA GLN A 50 10.71 -8.59 13.30
C GLN A 50 12.17 -8.84 13.78
N GLY A 51 12.89 -7.80 14.19
CA GLY A 51 14.23 -7.91 14.75
C GLY A 51 14.28 -8.68 16.08
N LEU A 52 13.28 -8.48 16.95
CA LEU A 52 13.19 -9.15 18.27
C LEU A 52 12.83 -10.63 18.16
N PHE A 53 11.93 -11.00 17.24
CA PHE A 53 11.45 -12.38 17.08
C PHE A 53 12.29 -13.21 16.09
N GLY A 54 13.33 -12.62 15.51
CA GLY A 54 14.31 -13.29 14.65
C GLY A 54 13.97 -13.25 13.16
N SER A 55 14.97 -13.54 12.33
CA SER A 55 14.93 -13.34 10.87
C SER A 55 14.61 -14.60 10.05
N GLY A 56 14.08 -15.65 10.70
CA GLY A 56 13.68 -16.88 9.99
C GLY A 56 12.65 -16.59 8.91
N ARG A 57 12.72 -17.28 7.76
CA ARG A 57 11.84 -17.00 6.58
C ARG A 57 10.34 -16.95 6.95
N GLY A 58 9.87 -17.85 7.81
CA GLY A 58 8.48 -17.86 8.27
C GLY A 58 8.10 -16.67 9.15
N VAL A 59 8.98 -16.26 10.07
CA VAL A 59 8.77 -15.12 10.97
C VAL A 59 8.80 -13.80 10.19
N ALA A 60 9.78 -13.64 9.30
CA ALA A 60 9.88 -12.48 8.43
C ALA A 60 8.63 -12.32 7.53
N GLY A 61 8.17 -13.40 6.91
CA GLY A 61 6.94 -13.40 6.10
C GLY A 61 5.70 -13.01 6.91
N PHE A 62 5.59 -13.51 8.14
CA PHE A 62 4.48 -13.17 9.04
C PHE A 62 4.44 -11.67 9.38
N PHE A 63 5.56 -11.05 9.76
CA PHE A 63 5.59 -9.62 10.09
C PHE A 63 5.33 -8.72 8.88
N VAL A 64 5.83 -9.09 7.70
CA VAL A 64 5.50 -8.37 6.45
C VAL A 64 4.00 -8.47 6.17
N PHE A 65 3.43 -9.67 6.25
CA PHE A 65 1.99 -9.87 6.07
C PHE A 65 1.17 -9.05 7.07
N LEU A 66 1.54 -9.09 8.35
CA LEU A 66 0.90 -8.30 9.41
C LEU A 66 0.96 -6.79 9.12
N GLY A 67 2.12 -6.29 8.69
CA GLY A 67 2.29 -4.89 8.31
C GLY A 67 1.40 -4.49 7.13
N LEU A 68 1.29 -5.34 6.11
CA LEU A 68 0.40 -5.10 4.96
C LEU A 68 -1.08 -5.10 5.36
N VAL A 69 -1.49 -6.03 6.25
CA VAL A 69 -2.86 -6.04 6.80
C VAL A 69 -3.14 -4.75 7.55
N LEU A 70 -2.24 -4.33 8.44
CA LEU A 70 -2.39 -3.06 9.18
C LEU A 70 -2.45 -1.86 8.24
N GLN A 71 -1.64 -1.83 7.19
CA GLN A 71 -1.67 -0.78 6.19
C GLN A 71 -3.02 -0.72 5.46
N VAL A 72 -3.54 -1.88 5.01
CA VAL A 72 -4.86 -1.94 4.35
C VAL A 72 -5.96 -1.49 5.30
N VAL A 73 -5.95 -1.95 6.55
CA VAL A 73 -6.95 -1.56 7.57
C VAL A 73 -6.91 -0.06 7.82
N TYR A 74 -5.72 0.51 8.05
CA TYR A 74 -5.53 1.94 8.30
C TYR A 74 -5.98 2.78 7.11
N LEU A 75 -5.53 2.46 5.88
CA LEU A 75 -5.95 3.18 4.68
C LEU A 75 -7.45 3.09 4.46
N SER A 76 -8.05 1.93 4.74
CA SER A 76 -9.50 1.74 4.62
C SER A 76 -10.26 2.62 5.58
N TRP A 77 -9.77 2.76 6.81
CA TRP A 77 -10.33 3.69 7.78
C TRP A 77 -10.23 5.14 7.30
N CYS A 78 -9.05 5.56 6.82
CA CYS A 78 -8.83 6.91 6.30
C CYS A 78 -9.73 7.24 5.10
N TYR A 79 -9.76 6.36 4.09
CA TYR A 79 -10.61 6.56 2.91
C TYR A 79 -12.09 6.47 3.24
N TYR A 80 -12.48 5.67 4.22
CA TYR A 80 -13.85 5.69 4.72
C TYR A 80 -14.21 7.08 5.24
N GLN A 81 -13.38 7.73 6.06
CA GLN A 81 -13.68 9.09 6.52
C GLN A 81 -13.73 10.11 5.37
N PHE A 82 -12.93 9.89 4.31
CA PHE A 82 -12.84 10.76 3.14
C PHE A 82 -14.02 10.67 2.15
N LEU A 83 -14.96 9.74 2.36
CA LEU A 83 -16.10 9.50 1.46
C LEU A 83 -17.39 10.17 2.00
N PRO A 84 -17.76 11.38 1.54
CA PRO A 84 -19.08 11.93 1.79
C PRO A 84 -20.10 11.17 0.93
N SER A 85 -21.26 10.85 1.49
CA SER A 85 -22.47 10.52 0.72
C SER A 85 -22.63 9.10 0.12
N ARG A 86 -22.02 8.05 0.70
CA ARG A 86 -22.37 6.65 0.37
C ARG A 86 -22.99 5.92 1.57
N PRO A 87 -23.94 4.98 1.35
CA PRO A 87 -24.44 4.09 2.40
C PRO A 87 -23.28 3.33 3.08
N GLY A 88 -23.32 3.15 4.41
CA GLY A 88 -22.21 2.66 5.23
C GLY A 88 -21.51 1.42 4.67
N THR A 89 -22.25 0.42 4.20
CA THR A 89 -21.69 -0.83 3.64
C THR A 89 -20.96 -0.61 2.31
N LYS A 90 -21.54 0.16 1.37
CA LYS A 90 -20.91 0.49 0.08
C LYS A 90 -19.70 1.40 0.25
N LYS A 91 -19.75 2.26 1.27
CA LYS A 91 -18.68 3.15 1.68
C LYS A 91 -17.48 2.36 2.20
N MET A 92 -17.72 1.42 3.12
CA MET A 92 -16.70 0.54 3.68
C MET A 92 -16.07 -0.37 2.63
N LEU A 93 -16.88 -1.02 1.79
CA LEU A 93 -16.38 -1.89 0.73
C LEU A 93 -15.55 -1.12 -0.31
N GLY A 94 -15.98 0.10 -0.67
CA GLY A 94 -15.23 0.96 -1.59
C GLY A 94 -13.89 1.42 -1.01
N ALA A 95 -13.87 1.79 0.28
CA ALA A 95 -12.63 2.17 0.98
C ALA A 95 -11.67 0.98 1.11
N PHE A 96 -12.18 -0.20 1.48
CA PHE A 96 -11.38 -1.43 1.56
C PHE A 96 -10.82 -1.85 0.19
N GLY A 97 -11.67 -1.86 -0.83
CA GLY A 97 -11.26 -2.19 -2.19
C GLY A 97 -10.18 -1.24 -2.73
N LEU A 98 -10.32 0.06 -2.49
CA LEU A 98 -9.31 1.05 -2.88
C LEU A 98 -7.98 0.82 -2.13
N SER A 99 -8.02 0.61 -0.82
CA SER A 99 -6.83 0.35 -0.01
C SER A 99 -6.11 -0.91 -0.46
N LEU A 100 -6.86 -2.01 -0.65
CA LEU A 100 -6.32 -3.28 -1.09
C LEU A 100 -5.70 -3.15 -2.49
N LEU A 101 -6.42 -2.54 -3.43
CA LEU A 101 -5.91 -2.29 -4.78
C LEU A 101 -4.66 -1.42 -4.76
N GLY A 102 -4.65 -0.35 -3.98
CA GLY A 102 -3.50 0.55 -3.84
C GLY A 102 -2.27 -0.17 -3.29
N VAL A 103 -2.43 -0.96 -2.22
CA VAL A 103 -1.35 -1.75 -1.62
C VAL A 103 -0.83 -2.81 -2.58
N LEU A 104 -1.71 -3.54 -3.28
CA LEU A 104 -1.32 -4.56 -4.26
C LEU A 104 -0.58 -3.95 -5.45
N LEU A 105 -1.12 -2.88 -6.04
CA LEU A 105 -0.47 -2.18 -7.15
C LEU A 105 0.90 -1.63 -6.72
N TRP A 106 0.99 -1.01 -5.54
CA TRP A 106 2.26 -0.51 -5.05
C TRP A 106 3.27 -1.63 -4.76
N SER A 107 2.82 -2.76 -4.22
CA SER A 107 3.66 -3.95 -4.03
C SER A 107 4.19 -4.47 -5.37
N LEU A 108 3.34 -4.56 -6.39
CA LEU A 108 3.74 -4.98 -7.74
C LEU A 108 4.74 -4.01 -8.38
N VAL A 109 4.51 -2.69 -8.24
CA VAL A 109 5.44 -1.66 -8.72
C VAL A 109 6.80 -1.79 -8.05
N THR A 110 6.83 -1.94 -6.73
CA THR A 110 8.09 -2.07 -5.97
C THR A 110 8.83 -3.36 -6.31
N MET A 111 8.13 -4.50 -6.40
CA MET A 111 8.72 -5.78 -6.81
C MET A 111 9.29 -5.72 -8.23
N THR A 112 8.55 -5.11 -9.16
CA THR A 112 9.02 -4.93 -10.55
C THR A 112 10.26 -4.04 -10.61
N ALA A 113 10.28 -2.93 -9.86
CA ALA A 113 11.43 -2.05 -9.78
C ALA A 113 12.68 -2.78 -9.22
N VAL A 114 12.51 -3.61 -8.19
CA VAL A 114 13.58 -4.45 -7.63
C VAL A 114 14.06 -5.48 -8.65
N ALA A 115 13.15 -6.17 -9.33
CA ALA A 115 13.48 -7.17 -10.35
C ALA A 115 14.29 -6.56 -11.51
N LEU A 116 13.85 -5.40 -12.03
CA LEU A 116 14.56 -4.68 -13.09
C LEU A 116 15.95 -4.21 -12.63
N TYR A 117 16.04 -3.71 -11.39
CA TYR A 117 17.32 -3.28 -10.81
C TYR A 117 18.32 -4.44 -10.67
N MET A 118 17.85 -5.61 -10.22
CA MET A 118 18.69 -6.80 -10.01
C MET A 118 19.16 -7.44 -11.32
N TYR A 119 18.26 -7.62 -12.29
CA TYR A 119 18.59 -8.37 -13.51
C TYR A 119 19.17 -7.49 -14.62
N ARG A 120 18.78 -6.21 -14.70
CA ARG A 120 19.16 -5.27 -15.79
C ARG A 120 19.01 -5.87 -17.20
N SER A 121 18.11 -6.84 -17.35
CA SER A 121 17.94 -7.71 -18.52
C SER A 121 16.49 -8.20 -18.58
N PRO A 122 15.95 -8.53 -19.77
CA PRO A 122 14.63 -9.17 -19.92
C PRO A 122 14.45 -10.46 -19.10
N ALA A 123 15.55 -11.06 -18.64
CA ALA A 123 15.54 -12.20 -17.72
C ALA A 123 14.92 -11.90 -16.33
N PHE A 124 14.53 -10.65 -16.03
CA PHE A 124 13.87 -10.28 -14.78
C PHE A 124 12.57 -11.05 -14.53
N ILE A 125 11.91 -11.59 -15.56
CA ILE A 125 10.71 -12.44 -15.42
C ILE A 125 11.02 -13.67 -14.54
N ASN A 126 12.26 -14.17 -14.56
CA ASN A 126 12.70 -15.29 -13.72
C ASN A 126 12.70 -14.95 -12.22
N PHE A 127 12.61 -13.67 -11.85
CA PHE A 127 12.39 -13.26 -10.46
C PHE A 127 11.02 -13.71 -9.96
N PHE A 128 9.98 -13.54 -10.79
CA PHE A 128 8.61 -13.87 -10.42
C PHE A 128 8.37 -15.38 -10.37
N THR A 129 8.97 -16.14 -11.29
CA THR A 129 8.85 -17.61 -11.28
C THR A 129 9.43 -18.23 -10.00
N ARG A 130 10.57 -17.72 -9.52
CA ARG A 130 11.24 -18.17 -8.29
C ARG A 130 10.51 -17.80 -7.00
N MET A 131 9.55 -16.88 -7.04
CA MET A 131 8.74 -16.52 -5.87
C MET A 131 7.52 -17.41 -5.70
N VAL A 132 7.08 -18.08 -6.78
CA VAL A 132 5.90 -18.95 -6.78
C VAL A 132 6.28 -20.43 -6.63
N SER A 133 7.50 -20.81 -7.06
CA SER A 133 8.10 -22.15 -6.88
C SER A 133 8.71 -22.33 -5.49
#